data_AF-A0A2V5YT07-F1
#
_entry.id   AF-A0A2V5YT07-F1
#
_cell.length_a   1.000
_cell.length_b   1.000
_cell.length_c   1.000
_cell.angle_alpha   90.00
_cell.angle_beta   90.00
_cell.angle_gamma   90.00
#
_symmetry.space_group_name_H-M   'P 1'
#
loop_
_entity.id
_entity.type
_entity.pdbx_description
1 polymer ?
#
loop_
_entity_poly.entity_id
_entity_poly.type
_entity_poly.pdbx_seq_one_letter_code
_entity_poly.pdbx_strand_id
1 'polypeptide(L)'
;MKWITREKIKVDRVACPWLIKKFIDRDAEFIFLPRGTDWTKIADGFVFDVPDCELGHHGEDVSFNSIMKKYKLTDPALVLLGEIVRAADSHPAKPHPAGEGLRWIAGGFGIIGLTDHEILEREFIVYDALYAECKRRREK
;
A
#
# COMPACT_ATOMS: atom_id res chain seq x y z
N MET A 1 3.22 -12.17 -11.08
CA MET A 1 1.94 -11.70 -11.69
C MET A 1 1.99 -10.18 -11.88
N LYS A 2 1.27 -9.61 -12.85
CA LYS A 2 1.19 -8.14 -13.04
C LYS A 2 0.17 -7.52 -12.08
N TRP A 3 0.58 -6.47 -11.39
CA TRP A 3 -0.22 -5.67 -10.46
C TRP A 3 -0.22 -4.22 -10.95
N ILE A 4 -1.40 -3.69 -11.20
CA ILE A 4 -1.59 -2.48 -11.99
C ILE A 4 -2.29 -1.44 -11.13
N THR A 5 -1.71 -0.25 -11.08
CA THR A 5 -2.29 0.89 -10.35
C THR A 5 -1.94 2.21 -11.03
N ARG A 6 -2.36 3.31 -10.43
CA ARG A 6 -2.11 4.66 -10.94
C ARG A 6 -0.68 5.14 -10.63
N GLU A 7 -0.08 5.87 -11.57
CA GLU A 7 1.19 6.59 -11.39
C GLU A 7 1.15 7.69 -10.31
N LYS A 8 2.33 8.21 -9.95
CA LYS A 8 2.53 9.18 -8.86
C LYS A 8 2.08 8.57 -7.54
N ILE A 9 2.77 7.50 -7.17
CA ILE A 9 2.44 6.69 -6.01
C ILE A 9 2.63 7.47 -4.71
N LYS A 10 1.85 7.05 -3.71
CA LYS A 10 1.86 7.57 -2.34
C LYS A 10 1.67 6.37 -1.41
N VAL A 11 1.44 6.64 -0.13
CA VAL A 11 1.27 5.67 0.95
C VAL A 11 0.69 4.32 0.50
N ASP A 12 -0.58 4.24 0.08
CA ASP A 12 -1.20 2.93 -0.17
C ASP A 12 -0.65 2.23 -1.43
N ARG A 13 -0.26 3.00 -2.45
CA ARG A 13 0.40 2.52 -3.67
C ARG A 13 1.87 2.17 -3.51
N VAL A 14 2.44 2.35 -2.32
CA VAL A 14 3.74 1.79 -1.91
C VAL A 14 3.53 0.62 -0.95
N ALA A 15 2.64 0.79 0.02
CA ALA A 15 2.30 -0.23 1.03
C ALA A 15 1.79 -1.53 0.39
N CYS A 16 0.88 -1.43 -0.59
CA CYS A 16 0.31 -2.58 -1.28
C CYS A 16 1.39 -3.38 -2.03
N PRO A 17 2.24 -2.77 -2.88
CA PRO A 17 3.37 -3.47 -3.48
C PRO A 17 4.30 -4.17 -2.48
N TRP A 18 4.62 -3.53 -1.35
CA TRP A 18 5.43 -4.15 -0.30
C TRP A 18 4.74 -5.41 0.27
N LEU A 19 3.44 -5.31 0.59
CA LEU A 19 2.64 -6.42 1.12
C LEU A 19 2.59 -7.58 0.11
N ILE A 20 2.31 -7.27 -1.15
CA ILE A 20 2.22 -8.24 -2.24
C ILE A 20 3.56 -8.98 -2.37
N LYS A 21 4.68 -8.25 -2.49
CA LYS A 21 6.01 -8.85 -2.65
C LYS A 21 6.44 -9.73 -1.48
N LYS A 22 6.03 -9.39 -0.26
CA LYS A 22 6.46 -10.09 0.95
C LYS A 22 5.58 -11.29 1.30
N PHE A 23 4.28 -11.22 1.03
CA PHE A 23 3.30 -12.19 1.56
C PHE A 23 2.45 -12.90 0.50
N ILE A 24 2.42 -12.43 -0.74
CA ILE A 24 1.50 -12.95 -1.78
C ILE A 24 2.27 -13.49 -2.98
N ASP A 25 3.08 -12.66 -3.62
CA ASP A 25 3.80 -12.98 -4.85
C ASP A 25 5.16 -12.26 -4.89
N ARG A 26 6.23 -13.01 -4.61
CA ARG A 26 7.60 -12.50 -4.61
C ARG A 26 8.04 -12.00 -5.99
N ASP A 27 7.48 -12.55 -7.05
CA ASP A 27 7.80 -12.24 -8.44
C ASP A 27 6.77 -11.27 -9.06
N ALA A 28 5.99 -10.58 -8.22
CA ALA A 28 5.05 -9.55 -8.67
C ALA A 28 5.73 -8.46 -9.51
N GLU A 29 5.10 -8.05 -10.59
CA GLU A 29 5.53 -6.90 -11.41
C GLU A 29 4.51 -5.78 -11.23
N PHE A 30 4.98 -4.56 -10.95
CA PHE A 30 4.10 -3.41 -10.75
C PHE A 30 4.09 -2.54 -12.00
N ILE A 31 2.90 -2.17 -12.46
CA ILE A 31 2.71 -1.30 -13.62
C ILE A 31 1.94 -0.07 -13.17
N PHE A 32 2.50 1.09 -13.49
CA PHE A 32 1.94 2.40 -13.16
C PHE A 32 1.36 3.04 -14.42
N LEU A 33 0.06 3.29 -14.42
CA LEU A 33 -0.64 3.88 -15.56
C LEU A 33 -1.18 5.28 -15.22
N PRO A 34 -1.35 6.17 -16.23
CA PRO A 34 -1.89 7.50 -16.02
C PRO A 34 -3.29 7.49 -15.36
N ARG A 35 -3.62 8.57 -14.64
CA ARG A 35 -4.91 8.72 -13.95
C ARG A 35 -6.14 8.55 -14.87
N GLY A 36 -6.03 8.95 -16.13
CA GLY A 36 -7.11 8.88 -17.12
C GLY A 36 -7.28 7.51 -17.78
N THR A 37 -6.59 6.48 -17.30
CA THR A 37 -6.73 5.10 -17.81
C THR A 37 -8.14 4.59 -17.57
N ASP A 38 -8.71 3.93 -18.60
CA ASP A 38 -9.95 3.17 -18.47
C ASP A 38 -9.65 1.80 -17.84
N TRP A 39 -9.78 1.74 -16.52
CA TRP A 39 -9.44 0.55 -15.72
C TRP A 39 -10.28 -0.67 -16.07
N THR A 40 -11.47 -0.50 -16.66
CA THR A 40 -12.36 -1.60 -17.05
C THR A 40 -11.85 -2.40 -18.25
N LYS A 41 -10.93 -1.80 -19.04
CA LYS A 41 -10.32 -2.44 -20.20
C LYS A 41 -9.05 -3.24 -19.87
N ILE A 42 -8.60 -3.20 -18.62
CA ILE A 42 -7.42 -3.95 -18.18
C ILE A 42 -7.82 -5.42 -17.99
N ALA A 43 -7.48 -6.25 -18.99
CA ALA A 43 -7.80 -7.68 -18.98
C ALA A 43 -6.65 -8.57 -18.46
N ASP A 44 -5.40 -8.09 -18.48
CA ASP A 44 -4.21 -8.82 -18.05
C ASP A 44 -3.56 -8.14 -16.84
N GLY A 45 -3.85 -8.65 -15.64
CA GLY A 45 -3.26 -8.20 -14.38
C GLY A 45 -4.29 -7.88 -13.29
N PHE A 46 -3.80 -7.70 -12.07
CA PHE A 46 -4.61 -7.35 -10.90
C PHE A 46 -4.61 -5.85 -10.69
N VAL A 47 -5.77 -5.22 -10.85
CA VAL A 47 -5.95 -3.78 -10.63
C VAL A 47 -6.21 -3.50 -9.14
N PHE A 48 -5.52 -2.51 -8.57
CA PHE A 48 -5.68 -2.07 -7.18
C PHE A 48 -5.47 -0.56 -7.01
N ASP A 49 -6.00 0.02 -5.92
CA ASP A 49 -5.98 1.48 -5.62
C ASP A 49 -6.40 2.38 -6.81
N VAL A 50 -7.50 2.03 -7.46
CA VAL A 50 -8.14 2.86 -8.49
C VAL A 50 -9.66 2.88 -8.27
N PRO A 51 -10.41 3.81 -8.89
CA PRO A 51 -11.86 3.87 -8.74
C PRO A 51 -12.54 2.55 -9.10
N ASP A 52 -13.54 2.18 -8.29
CA ASP A 52 -14.44 1.04 -8.51
C ASP A 52 -13.79 -0.35 -8.64
N CYS A 53 -12.51 -0.49 -8.28
CA CYS A 53 -11.83 -1.79 -8.29
C CYS A 53 -12.09 -2.60 -7.01
N GLU A 54 -12.05 -3.93 -7.13
CA GLU A 54 -12.21 -4.86 -6.00
C GLU A 54 -11.18 -4.58 -4.89
N LEU A 55 -9.92 -4.35 -5.28
CA LEU A 55 -8.79 -4.08 -4.39
C LEU A 55 -8.57 -2.57 -4.21
N GLY A 56 -9.66 -1.84 -3.95
CA GLY A 56 -9.65 -0.40 -3.68
C GLY A 56 -10.04 -0.08 -2.24
N HIS A 57 -10.44 1.17 -2.03
CA HIS A 57 -10.95 1.66 -0.75
C HIS A 57 -12.42 1.27 -0.56
N HIS A 58 -12.77 0.76 0.62
CA HIS A 58 -14.15 0.34 0.96
C HIS A 58 -14.50 0.77 2.39
N GLY A 59 -15.41 1.74 2.53
CA GLY A 59 -15.73 2.31 3.84
C GLY A 59 -14.51 3.03 4.43
N GLU A 60 -14.07 2.62 5.62
CA GLU A 60 -12.83 3.15 6.22
C GLU A 60 -11.56 2.43 5.72
N ASP A 61 -11.70 1.27 5.08
CA ASP A 61 -10.55 0.48 4.63
C ASP A 61 -9.90 1.08 3.39
N VAL A 62 -8.57 1.07 3.37
CA VAL A 62 -7.76 1.38 2.20
C VAL A 62 -7.42 0.10 1.44
N SER A 63 -6.80 0.20 0.27
CA SER A 63 -6.49 -0.95 -0.59
C SER A 63 -5.60 -1.97 0.12
N PHE A 64 -4.69 -1.54 1.00
CA PHE A 64 -3.90 -2.45 1.85
C PHE A 64 -4.79 -3.38 2.67
N ASN A 65 -5.84 -2.86 3.31
CA ASN A 65 -6.79 -3.66 4.09
C ASN A 65 -7.59 -4.61 3.17
N SER A 66 -8.02 -4.13 2.01
CA SER A 66 -8.74 -4.94 1.01
C SER A 66 -7.90 -6.12 0.52
N ILE A 67 -6.61 -5.91 0.25
CA ILE A 67 -5.68 -6.97 -0.13
C ILE A 67 -5.49 -7.97 1.02
N MET A 68 -5.27 -7.50 2.25
CA MET A 68 -5.17 -8.39 3.41
C MET A 68 -6.41 -9.29 3.55
N LYS A 69 -7.61 -8.72 3.38
CA LYS A 69 -8.88 -9.46 3.44
C LYS A 69 -9.00 -10.50 2.31
N LYS A 70 -8.72 -10.10 1.07
CA LYS A 70 -8.79 -10.99 -0.11
C LYS A 70 -7.88 -12.21 0.05
N TYR A 71 -6.65 -12.00 0.55
CA TYR A 71 -5.64 -13.04 0.70
C TYR A 71 -5.60 -13.66 2.11
N LYS A 72 -6.56 -13.32 2.98
CA LYS A 72 -6.69 -13.85 4.35
C LYS A 72 -5.41 -13.69 5.19
N LEU A 73 -4.73 -12.56 5.06
CA LEU A 73 -3.55 -12.23 5.84
C LEU A 73 -3.98 -11.74 7.24
N THR A 74 -3.75 -12.56 8.26
CA THR A 74 -4.26 -12.34 9.63
C THR A 74 -3.17 -12.11 10.68
N ASP A 75 -1.90 -11.95 10.27
CA ASP A 75 -0.80 -11.63 11.18
C ASP A 75 -1.12 -10.36 11.99
N PRO A 76 -1.14 -10.42 13.35
CA PRO A 76 -1.41 -9.26 14.20
C PRO A 76 -0.49 -8.07 13.93
N ALA A 77 0.76 -8.30 13.51
CA ALA A 77 1.67 -7.24 13.14
C ALA A 77 1.27 -6.56 11.82
N LEU A 78 0.80 -7.33 10.83
CA LEU A 78 0.23 -6.77 9.60
C LEU A 78 -1.07 -6.01 9.86
N VAL A 79 -1.90 -6.48 10.79
CA VAL A 79 -3.13 -5.76 11.19
C VAL A 79 -2.78 -4.38 11.75
N LEU A 80 -1.81 -4.30 12.68
CA LEU A 80 -1.33 -3.02 13.22
C LEU A 80 -0.72 -2.13 12.12
N LEU A 81 0.09 -2.70 11.22
CA LEU A 81 0.64 -1.94 10.10
C LEU A 81 -0.49 -1.40 9.20
N GLY A 82 -1.53 -2.19 8.94
CA GLY A 82 -2.72 -1.76 8.20
C GLY A 82 -3.44 -0.59 8.85
N GLU A 83 -3.48 -0.50 10.19
CA GLU A 83 -4.03 0.67 10.89
C GLU A 83 -3.19 1.94 10.66
N ILE A 84 -1.86 1.80 10.63
CA ILE A 84 -0.92 2.90 10.35
C ILE A 84 -1.05 3.38 8.90
N VAL A 85 -1.07 2.44 7.94
CA VAL A 85 -1.23 2.73 6.51
C VAL A 85 -2.57 3.43 6.27
N ARG A 86 -3.66 2.94 6.84
CA ARG A 86 -4.98 3.57 6.76
C ARG A 86 -4.96 4.99 7.33
N ALA A 87 -4.33 5.21 8.49
CA ALA A 87 -4.22 6.55 9.08
C ALA A 87 -3.37 7.51 8.23
N ALA A 88 -2.40 6.99 7.48
CA ALA A 88 -1.54 7.79 6.61
C ALA A 88 -2.21 8.13 5.27
N ASP A 89 -2.89 7.17 4.65
CA ASP A 89 -3.46 7.31 3.31
C ASP A 89 -4.87 7.94 3.31
N SER A 90 -5.66 7.67 4.36
CA SER A 90 -7.02 8.21 4.52
C SER A 90 -7.18 9.01 5.83
N HIS A 91 -8.42 9.22 6.27
CA HIS A 91 -8.76 9.96 7.48
C HIS A 91 -9.76 9.14 8.33
N PRO A 92 -9.33 7.99 8.90
CA PRO A 92 -10.21 7.16 9.72
C PRO A 92 -10.64 7.91 10.99
N ALA A 93 -11.79 7.55 11.58
CA ALA A 93 -12.33 8.24 12.76
C ALA A 93 -11.38 8.20 13.98
N LYS A 94 -10.56 7.15 14.10
CA LYS A 94 -9.54 6.97 15.15
C LYS A 94 -8.18 6.68 14.49
N PRO A 95 -7.46 7.71 14.02
CA PRO A 95 -6.20 7.49 13.31
C PRO A 95 -5.10 7.05 14.28
N HIS A 96 -4.31 6.06 13.86
CA HIS A 96 -3.11 5.68 14.59
C HIS A 96 -2.06 6.81 14.50
N PRO A 97 -1.44 7.25 15.60
CA PRO A 97 -0.57 8.43 15.62
C PRO A 97 0.66 8.30 14.69
N ALA A 98 1.17 7.09 14.50
CA ALA A 98 2.29 6.84 13.58
C ALA A 98 1.94 7.10 12.09
N GLY A 99 0.65 7.14 11.73
CA GLY A 99 0.22 7.37 10.36
C GLY A 99 0.66 8.72 9.81
N GLU A 100 0.67 9.77 10.63
CA GLU A 100 1.10 11.10 10.19
C GLU A 100 2.59 11.11 9.81
N GLY A 101 3.43 10.41 10.59
CA GLY A 101 4.84 10.25 10.25
C GLY A 101 5.06 9.53 8.92
N LEU A 102 4.32 8.44 8.68
CA LEU A 102 4.37 7.72 7.40
C LEU A 102 3.89 8.60 6.24
N ARG A 103 2.83 9.41 6.43
CA ARG A 103 2.35 10.37 5.44
C ARG A 103 3.42 11.39 5.06
N TRP A 104 4.15 11.93 6.03
CA TRP A 104 5.24 12.89 5.78
C TRP A 104 6.38 12.25 4.98
N ILE A 105 6.76 11.02 5.32
CA ILE A 105 7.79 10.27 4.60
C ILE A 105 7.37 10.07 3.14
N ALA A 106 6.17 9.50 2.90
CA ALA A 106 5.65 9.27 1.55
C ALA A 106 5.48 10.58 0.76
N GLY A 107 5.06 11.65 1.42
CA GLY A 107 4.98 12.99 0.83
C GLY A 107 6.34 13.52 0.37
N GLY A 108 7.39 13.28 1.17
CA GLY A 108 8.77 13.60 0.81
C GLY A 108 9.25 12.83 -0.42
N PHE A 109 9.05 11.51 -0.46
CA PHE A 109 9.39 10.69 -1.62
C PHE A 109 8.72 11.19 -2.91
N GLY A 110 7.47 11.65 -2.83
CA GLY A 110 6.72 12.17 -3.97
C GLY A 110 7.24 13.48 -4.58
N ILE A 111 8.13 14.22 -3.91
CA ILE A 111 8.62 15.54 -4.38
C ILE A 111 10.13 15.59 -4.67
N ILE A 112 10.90 14.55 -4.33
CA ILE A 112 12.35 14.52 -4.54
C ILE A 112 12.79 14.10 -5.95
N GLY A 113 11.85 14.07 -6.91
CA GLY A 113 12.15 13.86 -8.34
C GLY A 113 12.44 12.42 -8.74
N LEU A 114 11.92 11.44 -7.99
CA LEU A 114 12.05 10.00 -8.31
C LEU A 114 10.90 9.50 -9.18
N THR A 115 11.18 8.47 -9.97
CA THR A 115 10.15 7.68 -10.65
C THR A 115 9.39 6.79 -9.66
N ASP A 116 8.19 6.33 -10.02
CA ASP A 116 7.39 5.45 -9.15
C ASP A 116 8.13 4.15 -8.79
N HIS A 117 8.92 3.59 -9.71
CA HIS A 117 9.73 2.40 -9.44
C HIS A 117 10.87 2.67 -8.45
N GLU A 118 11.54 3.81 -8.56
CA GLU A 118 12.58 4.21 -7.60
C GLU A 118 12.00 4.50 -6.21
N ILE A 119 10.79 5.07 -6.13
CA ILE A 119 10.09 5.26 -4.86
C ILE A 119 9.81 3.89 -4.23
N LEU A 120 9.23 2.94 -4.98
CA LEU A 120 9.01 1.58 -4.47
C LEU A 120 10.29 0.95 -3.93
N GLU A 121 11.37 0.96 -4.72
CA GLU A 121 12.63 0.32 -4.35
C GLU A 121 13.20 0.90 -3.05
N ARG A 122 13.15 2.23 -2.89
CA ARG A 122 13.74 2.92 -1.74
C ARG A 122 12.84 2.93 -0.51
N GLU A 123 11.53 2.96 -0.68
CA GLU A 123 10.59 3.06 0.45
C GLU A 123 10.26 1.68 1.05
N PHE A 124 10.52 0.57 0.35
CA PHE A 124 10.32 -0.79 0.88
C PHE A 124 11.03 -1.04 2.21
N ILE A 125 12.23 -0.49 2.42
CA ILE A 125 12.95 -0.65 3.69
C ILE A 125 12.25 0.07 4.85
N VAL A 126 11.51 1.15 4.57
CA VAL A 126 10.70 1.86 5.57
C VAL A 126 9.56 0.95 6.05
N TYR A 127 8.89 0.26 5.12
CA TYR A 127 7.84 -0.71 5.46
C TYR A 127 8.40 -1.96 6.16
N ASP A 128 9.59 -2.44 5.78
CA ASP A 128 10.28 -3.51 6.51
C ASP A 128 10.54 -3.10 7.97
N ALA A 129 11.04 -1.88 8.20
CA ALA A 129 11.29 -1.35 9.55
C ALA A 129 9.99 -1.15 10.35
N LEU A 130 8.94 -0.60 9.73
CA LEU A 130 7.63 -0.41 10.38
C LEU A 130 6.99 -1.75 10.75
N TYR A 131 7.06 -2.74 9.86
CA TYR A 131 6.53 -4.07 10.13
C TYR A 131 7.30 -4.77 11.27
N ALA A 132 8.63 -4.64 11.31
CA ALA A 132 9.44 -5.15 12.41
C ALA A 132 9.07 -4.51 13.76
N GLU A 133 8.84 -3.19 13.79
CA GLU A 133 8.34 -2.51 14.99
C GLU A 133 6.93 -2.98 15.37
N CYS A 134 6.04 -3.19 14.39
CA CYS A 134 4.71 -3.74 14.64
C CYS A 134 4.78 -5.13 15.27
N LYS A 135 5.68 -6.01 14.81
CA LYS A 135 5.94 -7.31 15.45
C LYS A 135 6.37 -7.16 16.89
N ARG A 136 7.41 -6.35 17.13
CA ARG A 136 7.93 -6.09 18.48
C ARG A 136 6.88 -5.53 19.43
N ARG A 137 5.89 -4.79 18.92
CA ARG A 137 4.75 -4.25 19.71
C ARG A 137 3.67 -5.28 20.01
N ARG A 138 3.53 -6.33 19.20
CA ARG A 138 2.51 -7.38 19.35
C ARG A 138 3.01 -8.62 20.08
N GLU A 139 4.33 -8.78 20.20
CA GLU A 139 4.98 -9.81 21.03
C GLU A 139 5.10 -9.42 22.50
N LYS A 140 4.71 -8.19 22.87
CA LYS A 140 4.61 -7.71 24.27
C LYS A 140 3.24 -7.98 24.85
#